data_AF-A0A388LLI4-F1
#
_entry.id   AF-A0A388LLI4-F1
#
_cell.length_a   1.000
_cell.length_b   1.000
_cell.length_c   1.000
_cell.angle_alpha   90.00
_cell.angle_beta   90.00
_cell.angle_gamma   90.00
#
_symmetry.space_group_name_H-M   'P 1'
#
loop_
_entity.id
_entity.type
_entity.pdbx_description
1 polymer ?
#
loop_
_entity_poly.entity_id
_entity_poly.type
_entity_poly.pdbx_seq_one_letter_code
_entity_poly.pdbx_strand_id
1 'polypeptide(L)'
;MAARIREGGSGGSNGEDRHGILPAPSSSNAIVPYQVPQNRGYGGNGGNQYRGGGYNQGGGYNQGGSYNQGGGYNQGGNYNRQWGGGYRERDRDDKLERMYSLLSEQVEEREQRKKELAKLDLLELEKKRLQEEEEKRQQVNKERELQEARLGKIVRTSVKAVCESALGRKVDVPEDDDCEVAKLRRELEEEALLKANYQESGEERLRKEIVDLKSGNEQGASADGKRDEIMALQLQIKELSSFRTALEEKNAEVSALKFENNHLKKDVSELWDEFLSLRGKRCSVAVTENSPPAEPVAVKPRAEPSTTAMYTPKDLAALQKAYKDALMGKEMELKEAQMLQERMANMGASKIRLSARRQSNRKTTPRNLRTSFQDVEEIADDDDAEKNRGEERRNEKSAVDVTHDLEVAKMAAFRDLRLKELRQLKKQDMEAACAKEGISYIKLEQAKADVVEIKADRDFDAWLKEKDLAEEEDRDLHYATSTEEVDDA
;
A
#
# COMPACT_ATOMS: atom_id res chain seq x y z
N MET A 1 58.28 20.97 8.87
CA MET A 1 58.47 19.72 9.64
C MET A 1 57.49 18.71 9.10
N ALA A 2 57.99 17.71 8.38
CA ALA A 2 57.22 16.71 7.65
C ALA A 2 57.05 15.45 8.51
N ALA A 3 55.87 14.85 8.50
CA ALA A 3 55.64 13.53 9.07
C ALA A 3 55.25 12.55 7.95
N ARG A 4 56.16 11.62 7.66
CA ARG A 4 55.98 10.40 6.85
C ARG A 4 55.43 9.29 7.76
N ILE A 5 54.38 8.59 7.33
CA ILE A 5 53.99 7.27 7.87
C ILE A 5 53.61 6.43 6.65
N ARG A 6 54.57 5.69 6.08
CA ARG A 6 54.96 4.29 6.32
C ARG A 6 54.02 3.29 5.65
N GLU A 7 54.39 2.94 4.43
CA GLU A 7 53.98 1.74 3.72
C GLU A 7 54.49 0.47 4.42
N GLY A 8 53.66 -0.56 4.40
CA GLY A 8 53.98 -1.97 4.64
C GLY A 8 52.74 -2.77 4.24
N GLY A 9 52.71 -3.60 3.19
CA GLY A 9 53.78 -4.40 2.63
C GLY A 9 53.71 -5.82 3.20
N SER A 10 52.68 -6.57 2.81
CA SER A 10 52.61 -8.03 3.02
C SER A 10 52.16 -8.68 1.72
N GLY A 11 53.14 -9.27 1.02
CA GLY A 11 52.93 -10.09 -0.15
C GLY A 11 52.35 -11.46 0.19
N GLY A 12 51.68 -12.04 -0.81
CA GLY A 12 51.26 -13.43 -0.84
C GLY A 12 51.12 -13.84 -2.30
N SER A 13 52.12 -14.56 -2.78
CA SER A 13 52.29 -15.07 -4.14
C SER A 13 51.49 -16.35 -4.40
N ASN A 14 51.35 -16.68 -5.70
CA ASN A 14 51.00 -17.97 -6.33
C ASN A 14 49.50 -18.26 -6.44
N GLY A 15 48.92 -18.24 -7.63
CA GLY A 15 48.96 -19.27 -8.70
C GLY A 15 47.47 -19.45 -9.09
N GLU A 16 47.01 -19.69 -10.31
CA GLU A 16 47.51 -20.38 -11.48
C GLU A 16 46.75 -19.84 -12.72
N ASP A 17 47.48 -19.72 -13.81
CA ASP A 17 47.15 -20.16 -15.17
C ASP A 17 45.70 -20.19 -15.71
N ARG A 18 45.56 -19.48 -16.85
CA ARG A 18 44.98 -19.93 -18.14
C ARG A 18 43.48 -20.17 -18.25
N HIS A 19 42.79 -19.18 -18.85
CA HIS A 19 42.03 -19.26 -20.13
C HIS A 19 41.74 -17.78 -20.50
N GLY A 20 42.07 -17.18 -21.65
CA GLY A 20 42.27 -17.71 -22.99
C GLY A 20 41.04 -17.44 -23.86
N ILE A 21 41.09 -16.36 -24.68
CA ILE A 21 40.38 -16.17 -25.98
C ILE A 21 38.88 -15.75 -25.81
N LEU A 22 38.33 -14.58 -26.22
CA LEU A 22 38.42 -13.67 -27.39
C LEU A 22 37.91 -12.24 -27.04
N PRO A 23 38.32 -11.19 -27.78
CA PRO A 23 37.65 -9.89 -27.78
C PRO A 23 36.39 -9.93 -28.66
N ALA A 24 35.21 -9.69 -28.08
CA ALA A 24 33.97 -9.50 -28.85
C ALA A 24 33.92 -8.08 -29.43
N PRO A 25 33.40 -7.91 -30.65
CA PRO A 25 33.49 -6.67 -31.39
C PRO A 25 32.57 -5.58 -30.83
N SER A 26 33.13 -4.37 -30.82
CA SER A 26 32.48 -3.09 -30.64
C SER A 26 31.34 -2.92 -31.67
N SER A 27 30.10 -3.24 -31.28
CA SER A 27 28.92 -2.92 -32.09
C SER A 27 28.31 -1.61 -31.63
N SER A 28 28.52 -0.59 -32.45
CA SER A 28 27.84 0.69 -32.44
C SER A 28 26.31 0.51 -32.35
N ASN A 29 25.72 0.90 -31.22
CA ASN A 29 24.27 1.06 -31.11
C ASN A 29 23.87 2.39 -31.77
N ALA A 30 23.75 2.36 -33.10
CA ALA A 30 23.02 3.37 -33.85
C ALA A 30 21.54 3.28 -33.45
N ILE A 31 21.04 4.33 -32.82
CA ILE A 31 19.62 4.53 -32.53
C ILE A 31 18.91 4.71 -33.86
N VAL A 32 18.26 3.65 -34.34
CA VAL A 32 17.30 3.72 -35.44
C VAL A 32 15.93 4.05 -34.84
N PRO A 33 15.29 5.17 -35.22
CA PRO A 33 13.95 5.49 -34.72
C PRO A 33 12.95 4.44 -35.19
N TYR A 34 12.33 3.75 -34.24
CA TYR A 34 11.28 2.78 -34.50
C TYR A 34 10.03 3.52 -35.01
N GLN A 35 9.74 3.35 -36.31
CA GLN A 35 8.56 3.91 -36.96
C GLN A 35 7.40 2.92 -36.78
N VAL A 36 6.36 3.34 -36.06
CA VAL A 36 5.16 2.55 -35.76
C VAL A 36 4.46 2.12 -37.06
N PRO A 37 4.09 0.84 -37.24
CA PRO A 37 3.34 0.40 -38.41
C PRO A 37 1.97 1.07 -38.46
N GLN A 38 1.76 1.92 -39.47
CA GLN A 38 0.44 2.41 -39.83
C GLN A 38 -0.41 1.24 -40.31
N ASN A 39 -1.39 0.85 -39.49
CA ASN A 39 -2.34 -0.19 -39.82
C ASN A 39 -3.32 0.36 -40.87
N ARG A 40 -2.98 0.16 -42.14
CA ARG A 40 -3.79 0.51 -43.31
C ARG A 40 -4.88 -0.56 -43.49
N GLY A 41 -6.12 -0.11 -43.48
CA GLY A 41 -7.30 -0.95 -43.52
C GLY A 41 -7.42 -1.82 -44.78
N TYR A 42 -8.01 -3.00 -44.54
CA TYR A 42 -8.95 -3.70 -45.40
C TYR A 42 -10.21 -3.88 -44.53
N GLY A 43 -11.43 -3.48 -44.89
CA GLY A 43 -12.00 -3.30 -46.20
C GLY A 43 -13.07 -4.36 -46.46
N GLY A 44 -14.34 -4.06 -46.11
CA GLY A 44 -15.55 -4.77 -46.54
C GLY A 44 -15.89 -6.04 -45.71
N ASN A 45 -17.14 -6.42 -45.47
CA ASN A 45 -18.38 -6.21 -46.22
C ASN A 45 -19.59 -6.75 -45.40
N GLY A 46 -20.81 -6.26 -45.65
CA GLY A 46 -22.07 -6.81 -45.11
C GLY A 46 -22.56 -6.10 -43.85
N GLY A 47 -23.40 -5.06 -43.92
CA GLY A 47 -24.64 -5.00 -44.69
C GLY A 47 -25.80 -5.40 -43.77
N ASN A 48 -26.37 -4.43 -43.04
CA ASN A 48 -27.78 -4.51 -42.67
C ASN A 48 -28.34 -3.10 -42.46
N GLN A 49 -28.88 -2.57 -43.56
CA GLN A 49 -29.87 -1.51 -43.57
C GLN A 49 -31.10 -2.02 -42.85
N TYR A 50 -31.65 -1.30 -41.87
CA TYR A 50 -33.09 -1.07 -41.71
C TYR A 50 -33.34 -0.02 -40.63
N ARG A 51 -34.01 1.07 -41.05
CA ARG A 51 -34.97 1.93 -40.32
C ARG A 51 -34.53 2.50 -38.96
N GLY A 52 -34.48 3.82 -38.75
CA GLY A 52 -35.37 4.86 -39.25
C GLY A 52 -36.29 5.35 -38.12
N GLY A 53 -36.23 6.66 -37.85
CA GLY A 53 -37.14 7.39 -36.94
C GLY A 53 -36.54 7.57 -35.53
N GLY A 54 -36.49 8.74 -34.94
CA GLY A 54 -37.29 9.94 -35.17
C GLY A 54 -37.70 10.50 -33.80
N TYR A 55 -37.17 11.67 -33.49
CA TYR A 55 -37.61 12.72 -32.56
C TYR A 55 -38.95 12.55 -31.81
N ASN A 56 -38.92 12.77 -30.47
CA ASN A 56 -39.93 13.43 -29.60
C ASN A 56 -39.40 13.31 -28.15
N GLN A 57 -39.15 14.33 -27.31
CA GLN A 57 -39.85 15.58 -26.95
C GLN A 57 -41.36 15.46 -26.71
N GLY A 58 -41.77 15.86 -25.49
CA GLY A 58 -43.15 15.88 -24.97
C GLY A 58 -43.39 14.74 -23.98
N GLY A 59 -43.51 14.95 -22.66
CA GLY A 59 -44.35 15.94 -22.00
C GLY A 59 -45.76 15.36 -21.86
N GLY A 60 -46.27 15.16 -20.64
CA GLY A 60 -47.67 14.77 -20.48
C GLY A 60 -48.04 14.11 -19.17
N TYR A 61 -48.34 14.94 -18.18
CA TYR A 61 -49.20 14.62 -17.05
C TYR A 61 -50.62 14.30 -17.58
N ASN A 62 -51.23 13.20 -17.14
CA ASN A 62 -52.68 13.04 -16.93
C ASN A 62 -52.91 11.67 -16.27
N GLN A 63 -53.44 11.61 -15.04
CA GLN A 63 -54.82 11.90 -14.64
C GLN A 63 -55.77 10.76 -15.02
N GLY A 64 -56.35 10.15 -13.98
CA GLY A 64 -57.73 9.69 -14.04
C GLY A 64 -57.95 8.22 -14.36
N GLY A 65 -58.42 7.49 -13.33
CA GLY A 65 -59.80 7.06 -13.40
C GLY A 65 -60.08 5.56 -13.48
N SER A 66 -60.96 5.19 -12.55
CA SER A 66 -62.13 4.35 -12.80
C SER A 66 -62.06 2.87 -12.41
N TYR A 67 -62.50 2.64 -11.17
CA TYR A 67 -63.62 1.76 -10.82
C TYR A 67 -64.28 1.05 -12.00
N ASN A 68 -64.28 -0.29 -11.96
CA ASN A 68 -65.42 -1.04 -12.48
C ASN A 68 -65.72 -2.27 -11.62
N GLN A 69 -66.94 -2.22 -11.13
CA GLN A 69 -67.69 -3.17 -10.33
C GLN A 69 -68.58 -3.95 -11.30
N GLY A 70 -68.77 -5.26 -11.09
CA GLY A 70 -69.68 -6.12 -11.85
C GLY A 70 -68.94 -7.34 -12.38
N GLY A 71 -69.21 -8.57 -11.94
CA GLY A 71 -70.53 -9.19 -11.81
C GLY A 71 -70.70 -10.14 -12.99
N GLY A 72 -70.67 -11.46 -12.77
CA GLY A 72 -70.79 -12.41 -13.88
C GLY A 72 -70.56 -13.86 -13.47
N TYR A 73 -71.58 -14.46 -12.88
CA TYR A 73 -71.71 -15.91 -12.79
C TYR A 73 -71.74 -16.51 -14.19
N ASN A 74 -70.84 -17.44 -14.49
CA ASN A 74 -71.08 -18.45 -15.52
C ASN A 74 -70.42 -19.76 -15.12
N GLN A 75 -71.29 -20.69 -14.69
CA GLN A 75 -71.03 -22.11 -14.69
C GLN A 75 -70.91 -22.60 -16.13
N GLY A 76 -69.98 -23.51 -16.39
CA GLY A 76 -70.06 -24.39 -17.55
C GLY A 76 -68.75 -24.53 -18.31
N GLY A 77 -68.19 -25.73 -18.27
CA GLY A 77 -67.33 -26.23 -19.34
C GLY A 77 -65.90 -26.52 -18.92
N ASN A 78 -65.70 -27.75 -18.42
CA ASN A 78 -64.65 -28.66 -18.89
C ASN A 78 -63.70 -28.07 -19.94
N TYR A 79 -62.51 -27.63 -19.53
CA TYR A 79 -61.26 -28.08 -20.13
C TYR A 79 -60.18 -28.03 -19.05
N ASN A 80 -59.77 -29.21 -18.63
CA ASN A 80 -58.59 -29.50 -17.84
C ASN A 80 -57.35 -28.97 -18.60
N ARG A 81 -57.05 -27.67 -18.52
CA ARG A 81 -55.77 -27.12 -18.96
C ARG A 81 -54.73 -27.59 -17.97
N GLN A 82 -54.01 -28.64 -18.37
CA GLN A 82 -52.78 -29.06 -17.74
C GLN A 82 -51.89 -27.83 -17.50
N TRP A 83 -51.52 -27.64 -16.24
CA TRP A 83 -50.54 -26.68 -15.73
C TRP A 83 -49.11 -27.01 -16.23
N GLY A 84 -48.94 -27.19 -17.54
CA GLY A 84 -47.66 -27.36 -18.21
C GLY A 84 -47.00 -26.03 -18.55
N GLY A 85 -46.92 -25.11 -17.59
CA GLY A 85 -46.50 -23.72 -17.81
C GLY A 85 -45.33 -23.22 -16.96
N GLY A 86 -44.75 -24.03 -16.07
CA GLY A 86 -43.75 -23.59 -15.09
C GLY A 86 -42.32 -23.36 -15.61
N TYR A 87 -42.06 -23.55 -16.90
CA TYR A 87 -40.70 -23.42 -17.47
C TYR A 87 -40.45 -22.10 -18.21
N ARG A 88 -41.50 -21.37 -18.64
CA ARG A 88 -41.32 -20.09 -19.38
C ARG A 88 -41.18 -18.86 -18.47
N GLU A 89 -41.46 -19.00 -17.18
CA GLU A 89 -41.34 -17.92 -16.20
C GLU A 89 -39.90 -17.82 -15.68
N ARG A 90 -39.26 -18.97 -15.39
CA ARG A 90 -37.81 -19.04 -15.08
C ARG A 90 -36.93 -18.41 -16.15
N ASP A 91 -37.18 -18.69 -17.43
CA ASP A 91 -36.38 -18.10 -18.52
C ASP A 91 -36.54 -16.57 -18.61
N ARG A 92 -37.65 -16.01 -18.13
CA ARG A 92 -37.83 -14.55 -18.06
C ARG A 92 -37.10 -13.95 -16.87
N ASP A 93 -37.14 -14.63 -15.72
CA ASP A 93 -36.45 -14.19 -14.51
C ASP A 93 -34.93 -14.21 -14.71
N ASP A 94 -34.39 -15.28 -15.31
CA ASP A 94 -32.96 -15.37 -15.66
C ASP A 94 -32.52 -14.27 -16.64
N LYS A 95 -33.42 -13.89 -17.57
CA LYS A 95 -33.15 -12.81 -18.52
C LYS A 95 -33.16 -11.44 -17.83
N LEU A 96 -34.09 -11.22 -16.91
CA LEU A 96 -34.15 -9.99 -16.12
C LEU A 96 -32.92 -9.86 -15.24
N GLU A 97 -32.52 -10.92 -14.54
CA GLU A 97 -31.34 -10.93 -13.70
C GLU A 97 -30.07 -10.62 -14.49
N ARG A 98 -29.89 -11.22 -15.68
CA ARG A 98 -28.79 -10.87 -16.58
C ARG A 98 -28.79 -9.40 -17.02
N MET A 99 -29.96 -8.84 -17.31
CA MET A 99 -30.05 -7.42 -17.66
C MET A 99 -29.72 -6.52 -16.47
N TYR A 100 -30.18 -6.86 -15.27
CA TYR A 100 -29.85 -6.12 -14.04
C TYR A 100 -28.37 -6.21 -13.71
N SER A 101 -27.74 -7.38 -13.83
CA SER A 101 -26.29 -7.54 -13.63
C SER A 101 -25.47 -6.68 -14.60
N LEU A 102 -25.85 -6.63 -15.88
CA LEU A 102 -25.18 -5.77 -16.87
C LEU A 102 -25.35 -4.28 -16.57
N LEU A 103 -26.55 -3.86 -16.13
CA LEU A 103 -26.81 -2.48 -15.74
C LEU A 103 -26.05 -2.09 -14.46
N SER A 104 -26.00 -2.98 -13.46
CA SER A 104 -25.24 -2.74 -12.24
C SER A 104 -23.74 -2.66 -12.50
N GLU A 105 -23.21 -3.55 -13.35
CA GLU A 105 -21.80 -3.52 -13.75
C GLU A 105 -21.46 -2.22 -14.49
N GLN A 106 -22.32 -1.76 -15.40
CA GLN A 106 -22.12 -0.49 -16.10
C GLN A 106 -22.19 0.74 -15.18
N VAL A 107 -23.07 0.72 -14.16
CA VAL A 107 -23.15 1.79 -13.16
C VAL A 107 -21.91 1.79 -12.27
N GLU A 108 -21.48 0.62 -11.82
CA GLU A 108 -20.28 0.45 -11.00
C GLU A 108 -19.03 0.89 -11.77
N GLU A 109 -18.90 0.52 -13.05
CA GLU A 109 -17.79 0.96 -13.92
C GLU A 109 -17.75 2.49 -14.07
N ARG A 110 -18.91 3.15 -14.22
CA ARG A 110 -18.97 4.62 -14.26
C ARG A 110 -18.60 5.26 -12.93
N GLU A 111 -18.99 4.65 -11.82
CA GLU A 111 -18.64 5.14 -10.49
C GLU A 111 -17.14 4.96 -10.21
N GLN A 112 -16.56 3.83 -10.59
CA GLN A 112 -15.12 3.58 -10.50
C GLN A 112 -14.33 4.60 -11.32
N ARG A 113 -14.73 4.88 -12.57
CA ARG A 113 -14.10 5.94 -13.38
C ARG A 113 -14.16 7.32 -12.71
N LYS A 114 -15.26 7.66 -12.02
CA LYS A 114 -15.37 8.91 -11.26
C LYS A 114 -14.42 8.94 -10.06
N LYS A 115 -14.32 7.81 -9.33
CA LYS A 115 -13.40 7.68 -8.19
C LYS A 115 -11.93 7.75 -8.63
N GLU A 116 -11.57 7.09 -9.72
CA GLU A 116 -10.21 7.15 -10.30
C GLU A 116 -9.85 8.56 -10.77
N LEU A 117 -10.79 9.27 -11.41
CA LEU A 117 -10.58 10.63 -11.85
C LEU A 117 -10.40 11.59 -10.67
N ALA A 118 -11.23 11.46 -9.62
CA ALA A 118 -11.06 12.25 -8.40
C ALA A 118 -9.72 11.95 -7.70
N LYS A 119 -9.27 10.69 -7.72
CA LYS A 119 -7.96 10.31 -7.17
C LYS A 119 -6.81 10.89 -7.99
N LEU A 120 -6.92 10.95 -9.31
CA LEU A 120 -5.93 11.59 -10.18
C LEU A 120 -5.84 13.10 -9.92
N ASP A 121 -6.98 13.77 -9.76
CA ASP A 121 -7.03 15.22 -9.47
C ASP A 121 -6.38 15.55 -8.11
N LEU A 122 -6.63 14.71 -7.09
CA LEU A 122 -5.97 14.82 -5.79
C LEU A 122 -4.44 14.68 -5.90
N LEU A 123 -3.95 13.71 -6.66
CA LEU A 123 -2.51 13.50 -6.88
C LEU A 123 -1.87 14.66 -7.66
N GLU A 124 -2.60 15.28 -8.58
CA GLU A 124 -2.10 16.45 -9.31
C GLU A 124 -1.98 17.68 -8.40
N LEU A 125 -2.96 17.91 -7.52
CA LEU A 125 -2.91 18.97 -6.52
C LEU A 125 -1.77 18.76 -5.51
N GLU A 126 -1.59 17.53 -5.01
CA GLU A 126 -0.49 17.18 -4.10
C GLU A 126 0.87 17.39 -4.76
N LYS A 127 1.01 17.02 -6.03
CA LYS A 127 2.23 17.26 -6.80
C LYS A 127 2.54 18.76 -6.96
N LYS A 128 1.51 19.59 -7.21
CA LYS A 128 1.69 21.05 -7.27
C LYS A 128 2.10 21.63 -5.93
N ARG A 129 1.48 21.18 -4.84
CA ARG A 129 1.85 21.58 -3.46
C ARG A 129 3.32 21.26 -3.16
N LEU A 130 3.77 20.04 -3.48
CA LEU A 130 5.16 19.64 -3.28
C LEU A 130 6.15 20.44 -4.13
N GLN A 131 5.77 20.79 -5.36
CA GLN A 131 6.61 21.61 -6.23
C GLN A 131 6.77 23.03 -5.69
N GLU A 132 5.69 23.65 -5.21
CA GLU A 132 5.74 24.97 -4.57
C GLU A 132 6.58 24.97 -3.28
N GLU A 133 6.49 23.90 -2.48
CA GLU A 133 7.33 23.75 -1.28
C GLU A 133 8.82 23.59 -1.66
N GLU A 134 9.13 22.80 -2.68
CA GLU A 134 10.50 22.63 -3.18
C GLU A 134 11.10 23.95 -3.69
N GLU A 135 10.31 24.76 -4.42
CA GLU A 135 10.73 26.08 -4.88
C GLU A 135 11.02 27.03 -3.70
N LYS A 136 10.18 27.03 -2.65
CA LYS A 136 10.44 27.80 -1.43
C LYS A 136 11.73 27.37 -0.74
N ARG A 137 12.00 26.06 -0.63
CA ARG A 137 13.27 25.54 -0.07
C ARG A 137 14.47 25.98 -0.90
N GLN A 138 14.37 25.97 -2.23
CA GLN A 138 15.43 26.46 -3.10
C GLN A 138 15.69 27.97 -2.91
N GLN A 139 14.64 28.77 -2.70
CA GLN A 139 14.79 30.20 -2.47
C GLN A 139 15.51 30.48 -1.15
N VAL A 140 15.10 29.83 -0.05
CA VAL A 140 15.76 29.96 1.26
C VAL A 140 17.23 29.53 1.17
N ASN A 141 17.54 28.46 0.43
CA ASN A 141 18.93 28.03 0.23
C ASN A 141 19.75 29.05 -0.56
N LYS A 142 19.19 29.67 -1.61
CA LYS A 142 19.88 30.73 -2.37
C LYS A 142 20.16 31.96 -1.50
N GLU A 143 19.21 32.36 -0.66
CA GLU A 143 19.38 33.47 0.28
C GLU A 143 20.46 33.15 1.33
N ARG A 144 20.47 31.93 1.86
CA ARG A 144 21.52 31.45 2.77
C ARG A 144 22.90 31.46 2.11
N GLU A 145 23.03 30.93 0.89
CA GLU A 145 24.30 30.93 0.14
C GLU A 145 24.80 32.37 -0.12
N LEU A 146 23.88 33.29 -0.42
CA LEU A 146 24.21 34.70 -0.60
C LEU A 146 24.71 35.36 0.70
N GLN A 147 24.10 35.04 1.84
CA GLN A 147 24.57 35.49 3.15
C GLN A 147 25.95 34.92 3.49
N GLU A 148 26.17 33.62 3.25
CA GLU A 148 27.46 32.97 3.46
C GLU A 148 28.55 33.58 2.56
N ALA A 149 28.23 33.90 1.31
CA ALA A 149 29.15 34.60 0.39
C ALA A 149 29.49 36.02 0.87
N ARG A 150 28.50 36.77 1.38
CA ARG A 150 28.69 38.12 1.94
C ARG A 150 29.59 38.08 3.18
N LEU A 151 29.29 37.19 4.13
CA LEU A 151 30.11 36.97 5.32
C LEU A 151 31.53 36.52 4.95
N GLY A 152 31.68 35.59 4.01
CA GLY A 152 32.98 35.14 3.53
C GLY A 152 33.81 36.27 2.93
N LYS A 153 33.19 37.25 2.25
CA LYS A 153 33.89 38.44 1.73
C LYS A 153 34.42 39.31 2.88
N ILE A 154 33.58 39.59 3.88
CA ILE A 154 33.94 40.41 5.05
C ILE A 154 35.06 39.74 5.86
N VAL A 155 34.99 38.44 6.10
CA VAL A 155 36.03 37.70 6.82
C VAL A 155 37.35 37.70 6.06
N ARG A 156 37.33 37.52 4.73
CA ARG A 156 38.56 37.58 3.92
C ARG A 156 39.20 38.96 3.93
N THR A 157 38.41 40.04 3.84
CA THR A 157 38.94 41.40 3.90
C THR A 157 39.49 41.73 5.29
N SER A 158 38.80 41.33 6.36
CA SER A 158 39.26 41.57 7.73
C SER A 158 40.55 40.79 8.06
N VAL A 159 40.62 39.51 7.69
CA VAL A 159 41.84 38.69 7.88
C VAL A 159 43.02 39.29 7.11
N LYS A 160 42.80 39.76 5.87
CA LYS A 160 43.84 40.42 5.08
C LYS A 160 44.36 41.68 5.79
N ALA A 161 43.46 42.54 6.26
CA ALA A 161 43.83 43.76 6.98
C ALA A 161 44.63 43.46 8.26
N VAL A 162 44.22 42.45 9.04
CA VAL A 162 44.94 42.00 10.25
C VAL A 162 46.34 41.48 9.91
N CYS A 163 46.48 40.66 8.86
CA CYS A 163 47.78 40.14 8.43
C CYS A 163 48.72 41.22 7.92
N GLU A 164 48.23 42.19 7.15
CA GLU A 164 49.05 43.30 6.65
C GLU A 164 49.52 44.22 7.79
N SER A 165 48.63 44.48 8.76
CA SER A 165 48.94 45.26 9.97
C SER A 165 50.01 44.58 10.84
N ALA A 166 49.93 43.25 11.03
CA ALA A 166 50.92 42.48 11.77
C ALA A 166 52.32 42.46 11.12
N LEU A 167 52.39 42.60 9.79
CA LEU A 167 53.65 42.68 9.05
C LEU A 167 54.28 44.08 9.04
N GLY A 168 53.68 45.05 9.73
CA GLY A 168 54.18 46.43 9.77
C GLY A 168 54.10 47.15 8.43
N ARG A 169 53.40 46.57 7.44
CA ARG A 169 53.02 47.31 6.24
C ARG A 169 51.92 48.26 6.65
N LYS A 170 52.08 49.55 6.36
CA LYS A 170 50.97 50.50 6.48
C LYS A 170 49.86 49.98 5.59
N VAL A 171 48.81 49.44 6.21
CA VAL A 171 47.54 49.20 5.54
C VAL A 171 47.06 50.59 5.22
N ASP A 172 47.13 50.98 3.95
CA ASP A 172 46.31 52.09 3.44
C ASP A 172 44.88 51.59 3.59
N VAL A 173 44.33 51.75 4.80
CA VAL A 173 42.90 51.66 5.06
C VAL A 173 42.34 52.72 4.13
N PRO A 174 41.64 52.33 3.05
CA PRO A 174 41.10 53.32 2.14
C PRO A 174 40.23 54.26 2.98
N GLU A 175 40.52 55.56 2.98
CA GLU A 175 39.72 56.59 3.65
C GLU A 175 38.25 56.60 3.15
N ASP A 176 37.94 55.81 2.11
CA ASP A 176 36.57 55.45 1.71
C ASP A 176 35.80 54.63 2.76
N ASP A 177 36.44 54.06 3.80
CA ASP A 177 35.74 53.34 4.87
C ASP A 177 34.85 54.25 5.71
N ASP A 178 35.15 55.55 5.83
CA ASP A 178 34.24 56.52 6.45
C ASP A 178 33.01 56.79 5.55
N CYS A 179 33.19 56.69 4.22
CA CYS A 179 32.09 56.72 3.27
C CYS A 179 31.28 55.42 3.33
N GLU A 180 31.92 54.25 3.52
CA GLU A 180 31.23 52.97 3.73
C GLU A 180 30.48 52.93 5.05
N VAL A 181 31.01 53.49 6.15
CA VAL A 181 30.29 53.59 7.43
C VAL A 181 29.11 54.56 7.30
N ALA A 182 29.28 55.69 6.60
CA ALA A 182 28.18 56.60 6.31
C ALA A 182 27.14 55.97 5.37
N LYS A 183 27.57 55.11 4.44
CA LYS A 183 26.69 54.38 3.51
C LYS A 183 25.97 53.23 4.22
N LEU A 184 26.64 52.48 5.10
CA LEU A 184 26.05 51.45 5.95
C LEU A 184 25.06 52.04 6.96
N ARG A 185 25.33 53.24 7.51
CA ARG A 185 24.35 53.95 8.33
C ARG A 185 23.13 54.37 7.53
N ARG A 186 23.31 54.84 6.29
CA ARG A 186 22.21 55.18 5.37
C ARG A 186 21.42 53.95 4.93
N GLU A 187 22.10 52.85 4.61
CA GLU A 187 21.48 51.56 4.26
C GLU A 187 20.72 50.97 5.46
N LEU A 188 21.27 51.07 6.68
CA LEU A 188 20.57 50.63 7.90
C LEU A 188 19.33 51.48 8.20
N GLU A 189 19.40 52.79 7.94
CA GLU A 189 18.27 53.71 8.10
C GLU A 189 17.20 53.49 7.00
N GLU A 190 17.61 53.24 5.76
CA GLU A 190 16.70 52.81 4.67
C GLU A 190 16.08 51.45 4.95
N GLU A 191 16.84 50.48 5.48
CA GLU A 191 16.33 49.17 5.84
C GLU A 191 15.34 49.26 7.01
N ALA A 192 15.62 50.12 7.99
CA ALA A 192 14.69 50.41 9.08
C ALA A 192 13.39 51.05 8.57
N LEU A 193 13.48 51.99 7.63
CA LEU A 193 12.30 52.62 6.99
C LEU A 193 11.52 51.63 6.13
N LEU A 194 12.18 50.76 5.37
CA LEU A 194 11.55 49.70 4.60
C LEU A 194 10.84 48.71 5.52
N LYS A 195 11.45 48.35 6.66
CA LYS A 195 10.88 47.45 7.64
C LYS A 195 9.67 48.07 8.36
N ALA A 196 9.73 49.37 8.66
CA ALA A 196 8.61 50.14 9.18
C ALA A 196 7.45 50.19 8.17
N ASN A 197 7.73 50.49 6.90
CA ASN A 197 6.72 50.47 5.83
C ASN A 197 6.14 49.06 5.60
N TYR A 198 6.96 48.01 5.72
CA TYR A 198 6.49 46.63 5.60
C TYR A 198 5.56 46.26 6.76
N GLN A 199 5.90 46.66 7.99
CA GLN A 199 5.04 46.51 9.16
C GLN A 199 3.74 47.30 9.01
N GLU A 200 3.80 48.55 8.55
CA GLU A 200 2.62 49.39 8.36
C GLU A 200 1.70 48.83 7.25
N SER A 201 2.26 48.35 6.14
CA SER A 201 1.48 47.67 5.10
C SER A 201 0.92 46.32 5.55
N GLY A 202 1.65 45.62 6.43
CA GLY A 202 1.20 44.38 7.06
C GLY A 202 0.04 44.62 8.00
N GLU A 203 0.11 45.65 8.85
CA GLU A 203 -0.97 46.07 9.73
C GLU A 203 -2.20 46.53 8.95
N GLU A 204 -2.04 47.30 7.87
CA GLU A 204 -3.15 47.73 7.04
C GLU A 204 -3.81 46.55 6.31
N ARG A 205 -3.01 45.59 5.83
CA ARG A 205 -3.51 44.33 5.26
C ARG A 205 -4.28 43.50 6.29
N LEU A 206 -3.76 43.36 7.51
CA LEU A 206 -4.43 42.65 8.60
C LEU A 206 -5.73 43.35 9.01
N ARG A 207 -5.74 44.69 9.10
CA ARG A 207 -6.97 45.45 9.37
C ARG A 207 -8.03 45.22 8.30
N LYS A 208 -7.62 45.18 7.02
CA LYS A 208 -8.52 44.86 5.91
C LYS A 208 -9.03 43.43 5.97
N GLU A 209 -8.17 42.47 6.26
CA GLU A 209 -8.54 41.06 6.43
C GLU A 209 -9.50 40.85 7.60
N ILE A 210 -9.30 41.56 8.72
CA ILE A 210 -10.24 41.54 9.86
C ILE A 210 -11.61 42.08 9.44
N VAL A 211 -11.69 43.16 8.66
CA VAL A 211 -12.96 43.71 8.16
C VAL A 211 -13.63 42.74 7.17
N ASP A 212 -12.86 42.10 6.29
CA ASP A 212 -13.35 41.12 5.32
C ASP A 212 -13.85 39.84 6.02
N LEU A 213 -13.12 39.35 7.03
CA LEU A 213 -13.54 38.21 7.86
C LEU A 213 -14.79 38.54 8.69
N LYS A 214 -14.86 39.74 9.25
CA LYS A 214 -16.02 40.18 10.05
C LYS A 214 -17.27 40.34 9.19
N SER A 215 -17.13 40.88 7.98
CA SER A 215 -18.25 41.01 7.03
C SER A 215 -18.65 39.67 6.38
N GLY A 216 -17.71 38.76 6.14
CA GLY A 216 -17.98 37.40 5.68
C GLY A 216 -18.71 36.55 6.72
N ASN A 217 -18.39 36.72 8.00
CA ASN A 217 -19.03 35.98 9.10
C ASN A 217 -20.48 36.45 9.35
N GLU A 218 -20.78 37.74 9.12
CA GLU A 218 -22.14 38.29 9.27
C GLU A 218 -23.06 37.98 8.08
N GLN A 219 -22.53 37.73 6.88
CA GLN A 219 -23.33 37.39 5.69
C GLN A 219 -23.44 35.89 5.39
N GLY A 220 -22.56 35.05 5.95
CA GLY A 220 -22.54 33.59 5.68
C GLY A 220 -23.44 32.73 6.58
N ALA A 221 -23.86 33.23 7.74
CA ALA A 221 -24.70 32.47 8.68
C ALA A 221 -26.18 32.79 8.48
N SER A 222 -26.72 32.56 7.27
CA SER A 222 -28.18 32.47 7.16
C SER A 222 -28.63 31.29 8.06
N ALA A 223 -29.62 31.54 8.92
CA ALA A 223 -30.14 30.53 9.85
C ALA A 223 -30.62 29.25 9.14
N ASP A 224 -30.84 29.32 7.83
CA ASP A 224 -31.22 28.18 6.99
C ASP A 224 -30.04 27.28 6.63
N GLY A 225 -28.81 27.81 6.43
CA GLY A 225 -27.64 26.97 6.16
C GLY A 225 -27.29 26.03 7.32
N LYS A 226 -27.44 26.52 8.56
CA LYS A 226 -27.25 25.70 9.77
C LYS A 226 -28.28 24.58 9.89
N ARG A 227 -29.52 24.80 9.42
CA ARG A 227 -30.56 23.76 9.43
C ARG A 227 -30.27 22.65 8.43
N ASP A 228 -29.79 23.00 7.25
CA ASP A 228 -29.43 22.01 6.22
C ASP A 228 -28.21 21.19 6.66
N GLU A 229 -27.22 21.82 7.28
CA GLU A 229 -26.06 21.12 7.87
C GLU A 229 -26.48 20.17 8.99
N ILE A 230 -27.35 20.61 9.90
CA ILE A 230 -27.90 19.75 10.96
C ILE A 230 -28.69 18.57 10.35
N MET A 231 -29.49 18.80 9.32
CA MET A 231 -30.21 17.71 8.64
C MET A 231 -29.25 16.73 7.94
N ALA A 232 -28.19 17.24 7.31
CA ALA A 232 -27.16 16.41 6.68
C ALA A 232 -26.42 15.54 7.72
N LEU A 233 -26.05 16.11 8.86
CA LEU A 233 -25.43 15.36 9.96
C LEU A 233 -26.38 14.33 10.56
N GLN A 234 -27.67 14.64 10.71
CA GLN A 234 -28.68 13.68 11.17
C GLN A 234 -28.85 12.50 10.20
N LEU A 235 -28.82 12.75 8.89
CA LEU A 235 -28.84 11.71 7.86
C LEU A 235 -27.60 10.81 7.96
N GLN A 236 -26.41 11.39 8.10
CA GLN A 236 -25.17 10.63 8.29
C GLN A 236 -25.19 9.78 9.57
N ILE A 237 -25.68 10.32 10.69
CA ILE A 237 -25.82 9.56 11.95
C ILE A 237 -26.76 8.36 11.74
N LYS A 238 -27.85 8.53 10.99
CA LYS A 238 -28.80 7.46 10.69
C LYS A 238 -28.18 6.38 9.80
N GLU A 239 -27.41 6.76 8.79
CA GLU A 239 -26.67 5.82 7.93
C GLU A 239 -25.58 5.07 8.72
N LEU A 240 -24.80 5.76 9.55
CA LEU A 240 -23.81 5.11 10.42
C LEU A 240 -24.47 4.13 11.41
N SER A 241 -25.66 4.46 11.89
CA SER A 241 -26.43 3.57 12.76
C SER A 241 -26.89 2.30 12.02
N SER A 242 -27.32 2.41 10.75
CA SER A 242 -27.70 1.24 9.95
C SER A 242 -26.49 0.36 9.60
N PHE A 243 -25.32 0.96 9.33
CA PHE A 243 -24.07 0.22 9.16
C PHE A 243 -23.69 -0.55 10.43
N ARG A 244 -23.81 0.07 11.60
CA ARG A 244 -23.52 -0.58 12.88
C ARG A 244 -24.42 -1.79 13.11
N THR A 245 -25.73 -1.69 12.85
CA THR A 245 -26.64 -2.83 12.99
C THR A 245 -26.33 -3.96 12.00
N ALA A 246 -26.01 -3.63 10.74
CA ALA A 246 -25.64 -4.63 9.75
C ALA A 246 -24.31 -5.34 10.11
N LEU A 247 -23.36 -4.60 10.69
CA LEU A 247 -22.10 -5.15 11.16
C LEU A 247 -22.32 -6.10 12.37
N GLU A 248 -23.19 -5.73 13.29
CA GLU A 248 -23.58 -6.58 14.43
C GLU A 248 -24.25 -7.89 13.97
N GLU A 249 -25.14 -7.83 12.98
CA GLU A 249 -25.78 -9.00 12.36
C GLU A 249 -24.75 -9.93 11.69
N LYS A 250 -23.84 -9.37 10.87
CA LYS A 250 -22.78 -10.15 10.23
C LYS A 250 -21.83 -10.79 11.25
N ASN A 251 -21.56 -10.11 12.36
CA ASN A 251 -20.75 -10.68 13.44
C ASN A 251 -21.46 -11.84 14.16
N ALA A 252 -22.79 -11.76 14.31
CA ALA A 252 -23.60 -12.87 14.82
C ALA A 252 -23.57 -14.08 13.86
N GLU A 253 -23.70 -13.85 12.56
CA GLU A 253 -23.59 -14.88 11.51
C GLU A 253 -22.21 -15.57 11.54
N VAL A 254 -21.12 -14.80 11.62
CA VAL A 254 -19.76 -15.35 11.75
C VAL A 254 -19.61 -16.18 13.02
N SER A 255 -20.24 -15.76 14.13
CA SER A 255 -20.22 -16.52 15.39
C SER A 255 -20.97 -17.84 15.26
N ALA A 256 -22.12 -17.86 14.58
CA ALA A 256 -22.86 -19.08 14.27
C ALA A 256 -22.06 -20.04 13.38
N LEU A 257 -21.47 -19.53 12.29
CA LEU A 257 -20.62 -20.34 11.38
C LEU A 257 -19.38 -20.91 12.08
N LYS A 258 -18.80 -20.19 13.05
CA LYS A 258 -17.70 -20.71 13.88
C LYS A 258 -18.16 -21.87 14.77
N PHE A 259 -19.36 -21.74 15.35
CA PHE A 259 -19.95 -22.80 16.16
C PHE A 259 -20.21 -24.06 15.33
N GLU A 260 -20.84 -23.91 14.15
CA GLU A 260 -21.08 -25.01 13.22
C GLU A 260 -19.78 -25.67 12.73
N ASN A 261 -18.76 -24.88 12.36
CA ASN A 261 -17.45 -25.43 11.99
C ASN A 261 -16.81 -26.24 13.12
N ASN A 262 -16.94 -25.78 14.37
CA ASN A 262 -16.45 -26.52 15.52
C ASN A 262 -17.25 -27.81 15.74
N HIS A 263 -18.56 -27.80 15.49
CA HIS A 263 -19.39 -29.00 15.51
C HIS A 263 -18.94 -30.01 14.44
N LEU A 264 -18.82 -29.58 13.18
CA LEU A 264 -18.37 -30.44 12.08
C LEU A 264 -16.98 -31.04 12.34
N LYS A 265 -16.06 -30.28 12.95
CA LYS A 265 -14.75 -30.81 13.33
C LYS A 265 -14.85 -31.94 14.35
N LYS A 266 -15.79 -31.86 15.29
CA LYS A 266 -16.05 -32.95 16.25
C LYS A 266 -16.61 -34.16 15.53
N ASP A 267 -17.64 -33.99 14.70
CA ASP A 267 -18.26 -35.07 13.93
C ASP A 267 -17.23 -35.79 13.05
N VAL A 268 -16.35 -35.04 12.37
CA VAL A 268 -15.27 -35.61 11.56
C VAL A 268 -14.27 -36.37 12.42
N SER A 269 -13.95 -35.87 13.62
CA SER A 269 -13.03 -36.56 14.55
C SER A 269 -13.64 -37.87 15.06
N GLU A 270 -14.92 -37.87 15.41
CA GLU A 270 -15.67 -39.06 15.82
C GLU A 270 -15.73 -40.11 14.69
N LEU A 271 -16.02 -39.68 13.45
CA LEU A 271 -15.97 -40.55 12.28
C LEU A 271 -14.57 -41.14 12.04
N TRP A 272 -13.52 -40.36 12.28
CA TRP A 272 -12.14 -40.84 12.19
C TRP A 272 -11.85 -41.91 13.25
N ASP A 273 -12.31 -41.72 14.49
CA ASP A 273 -12.15 -42.69 15.58
C ASP A 273 -12.94 -43.98 15.31
N GLU A 274 -14.15 -43.87 14.76
CA GLU A 274 -14.92 -45.02 14.29
C GLU A 274 -14.21 -45.76 13.15
N PHE A 275 -13.67 -45.03 12.16
CA PHE A 275 -12.93 -45.62 11.06
C PHE A 275 -11.68 -46.37 11.54
N LEU A 276 -10.92 -45.79 12.48
CA LEU A 276 -9.77 -46.43 13.10
C LEU A 276 -10.18 -47.69 13.88
N SER A 277 -11.29 -47.62 14.61
CA SER A 277 -11.85 -48.77 15.35
C SER A 277 -12.28 -49.92 14.42
N LEU A 278 -12.85 -49.60 13.25
CA LEU A 278 -13.21 -50.58 12.23
C LEU A 278 -11.98 -51.16 11.51
N ARG A 279 -10.95 -50.34 11.27
CA ARG A 279 -9.70 -50.77 10.63
C ARG A 279 -8.96 -51.81 11.48
N GLY A 280 -8.99 -51.68 12.81
CA GLY A 280 -8.40 -52.65 13.74
C GLY A 280 -9.11 -54.02 13.77
N LYS A 281 -10.36 -54.11 13.31
CA LYS A 281 -11.16 -55.36 13.31
C LYS A 281 -11.21 -56.07 11.96
N ARG A 282 -10.62 -55.51 10.90
CA ARG A 282 -10.28 -56.29 9.69
C ARG A 282 -9.05 -57.14 10.01
N CYS A 283 -9.27 -58.12 10.88
CA CYS A 283 -8.42 -59.29 10.98
C CYS A 283 -8.24 -59.79 9.55
N SER A 284 -6.98 -59.84 9.11
CA SER A 284 -6.51 -60.44 7.88
C SER A 284 -6.82 -61.94 7.90
N VAL A 285 -8.10 -62.28 7.96
CA VAL A 285 -8.61 -63.62 7.75
C VAL A 285 -8.42 -63.87 6.26
N ALA A 286 -7.30 -64.52 5.97
CA ALA A 286 -7.00 -65.31 4.79
C ALA A 286 -8.11 -65.26 3.71
N VAL A 287 -8.05 -64.25 2.84
CA VAL A 287 -8.60 -64.36 1.48
C VAL A 287 -7.49 -64.97 0.61
N THR A 288 -7.03 -66.14 1.02
CA THR A 288 -6.36 -67.10 0.15
C THR A 288 -7.37 -68.21 -0.05
N GLU A 289 -7.52 -68.68 -1.28
CA GLU A 289 -8.42 -69.80 -1.64
C GLU A 289 -9.88 -69.39 -1.87
N ASN A 290 -10.14 -68.67 -2.98
CA ASN A 290 -11.23 -68.99 -3.90
C ASN A 290 -11.03 -68.17 -5.18
N SER A 291 -10.24 -68.73 -6.10
CA SER A 291 -10.14 -68.29 -7.49
C SER A 291 -11.47 -68.47 -8.21
N PRO A 292 -11.86 -67.55 -9.11
CA PRO A 292 -12.61 -67.91 -10.30
C PRO A 292 -11.61 -68.30 -11.41
N PRO A 293 -11.67 -69.53 -11.93
CA PRO A 293 -10.97 -69.90 -13.15
C PRO A 293 -11.78 -69.42 -14.36
N ALA A 294 -11.08 -68.94 -15.39
CA ALA A 294 -11.41 -69.02 -16.82
C ALA A 294 -11.09 -67.71 -17.56
N GLU A 295 -9.94 -67.74 -18.22
CA GLU A 295 -9.58 -66.86 -19.33
C GLU A 295 -10.60 -66.99 -20.49
N PRO A 296 -11.15 -65.89 -21.03
CA PRO A 296 -11.67 -65.90 -22.38
C PRO A 296 -10.54 -65.67 -23.38
N VAL A 297 -10.14 -66.79 -23.99
CA VAL A 297 -9.68 -67.00 -25.36
C VAL A 297 -9.50 -65.74 -26.23
N ALA A 298 -8.27 -65.59 -26.69
CA ALA A 298 -7.81 -64.74 -27.78
C ALA A 298 -8.74 -64.74 -28.99
N VAL A 299 -9.35 -63.58 -29.30
CA VAL A 299 -9.86 -63.27 -30.65
C VAL A 299 -9.70 -61.79 -30.98
N LYS A 300 -8.99 -61.56 -32.08
CA LYS A 300 -8.93 -60.41 -33.00
C LYS A 300 -7.94 -59.25 -32.73
N PRO A 301 -7.01 -59.00 -33.68
CA PRO A 301 -6.14 -57.82 -33.67
C PRO A 301 -6.99 -56.55 -33.81
N ARG A 302 -6.83 -55.67 -32.83
CA ARG A 302 -7.36 -54.31 -32.81
C ARG A 302 -6.73 -53.55 -33.98
N ALA A 303 -7.54 -53.27 -35.00
CA ALA A 303 -7.18 -52.39 -36.08
C ALA A 303 -6.68 -51.06 -35.50
N GLU A 304 -5.49 -50.63 -35.94
CA GLU A 304 -5.00 -49.30 -35.64
C GLU A 304 -6.03 -48.28 -36.10
N PRO A 305 -6.47 -47.35 -35.23
CA PRO A 305 -7.31 -46.25 -35.66
C PRO A 305 -6.48 -45.38 -36.60
N SER A 306 -6.73 -45.56 -37.90
CA SER A 306 -6.31 -44.67 -38.97
C SER A 306 -6.42 -43.22 -38.52
N THR A 307 -5.26 -42.56 -38.48
CA THR A 307 -4.96 -41.22 -37.95
C THR A 307 -5.58 -40.08 -38.77
N THR A 308 -6.78 -40.27 -39.30
CA THR A 308 -7.49 -39.26 -40.10
C THR A 308 -8.99 -39.35 -39.88
N ALA A 309 -9.42 -39.41 -38.62
CA ALA A 309 -10.78 -39.04 -38.27
C ALA A 309 -10.91 -37.52 -38.50
N MET A 310 -11.46 -37.13 -39.65
CA MET A 310 -11.78 -35.75 -39.96
C MET A 310 -12.74 -35.23 -38.88
N TYR A 311 -12.30 -34.27 -38.07
CA TYR A 311 -13.12 -33.62 -37.06
C TYR A 311 -14.42 -33.12 -37.68
N THR A 312 -15.56 -33.58 -37.16
CA THR A 312 -16.85 -33.09 -37.63
C THR A 312 -17.02 -31.63 -37.16
N PRO A 313 -17.82 -30.80 -37.85
CA PRO A 313 -18.08 -29.42 -37.40
C PRO A 313 -18.60 -29.33 -35.95
N LYS A 314 -19.28 -30.37 -35.46
CA LYS A 314 -19.70 -30.49 -34.06
C LYS A 314 -18.52 -30.69 -33.12
N ASP A 315 -17.53 -31.47 -33.51
CA ASP A 315 -16.32 -31.72 -32.72
C ASP A 315 -15.46 -30.44 -32.63
N LEU A 316 -15.39 -29.65 -33.71
CA LEU A 316 -14.71 -28.34 -33.68
C LEU A 316 -15.42 -27.35 -32.76
N ALA A 317 -16.75 -27.32 -32.75
CA ALA A 317 -17.51 -26.46 -31.83
C ALA A 317 -17.34 -26.90 -30.36
N ALA A 318 -17.33 -28.22 -30.10
CA ALA A 318 -17.06 -28.78 -28.78
C ALA A 318 -15.64 -28.44 -28.30
N LEU A 319 -14.65 -28.53 -29.20
CA LEU A 319 -13.25 -28.19 -28.91
C LEU A 319 -13.08 -26.69 -28.60
N GLN A 320 -13.73 -25.81 -29.37
CA GLN A 320 -13.70 -24.36 -29.11
C GLN A 320 -14.36 -23.99 -27.79
N LYS A 321 -15.47 -24.66 -27.44
CA LYS A 321 -16.13 -24.49 -26.14
C LYS A 321 -15.23 -24.95 -25.01
N ALA A 322 -14.66 -26.15 -25.11
CA ALA A 322 -13.74 -26.68 -24.11
C ALA A 322 -12.50 -25.78 -23.92
N TYR A 323 -11.98 -25.19 -25.01
CA TYR A 323 -10.87 -24.24 -24.94
C TYR A 323 -11.25 -22.95 -24.19
N LYS A 324 -12.44 -22.39 -24.45
CA LYS A 324 -12.93 -21.20 -23.72
C LYS A 324 -13.17 -21.51 -22.24
N ASP A 325 -13.78 -22.64 -21.94
CA ASP A 325 -14.03 -23.09 -20.57
C ASP A 325 -12.70 -23.30 -19.82
N ALA A 326 -11.69 -23.89 -20.48
CA ALA A 326 -10.35 -24.04 -19.93
C ALA A 326 -9.65 -22.69 -19.70
N LEU A 327 -9.85 -21.71 -20.60
CA LEU A 327 -9.29 -20.37 -20.45
C LEU A 327 -9.90 -19.65 -19.24
N MET A 328 -11.23 -19.70 -19.09
CA MET A 328 -11.93 -19.13 -17.92
C MET A 328 -11.54 -19.83 -16.62
N GLY A 329 -11.38 -21.16 -16.65
CA GLY A 329 -10.88 -21.92 -15.49
C GLY A 329 -9.50 -21.47 -15.04
N LYS A 330 -8.57 -21.25 -15.99
CA LYS A 330 -7.21 -20.76 -15.71
C LYS A 330 -7.22 -19.34 -15.13
N GLU A 331 -8.09 -18.47 -15.62
CA GLU A 331 -8.21 -17.09 -15.11
C GLU A 331 -8.76 -17.07 -13.67
N MET A 332 -9.75 -17.91 -13.38
CA MET A 332 -10.27 -18.09 -12.01
C MET A 332 -9.21 -18.64 -11.06
N GLU A 333 -8.45 -19.66 -11.47
CA GLU A 333 -7.37 -20.24 -10.66
C GLU A 333 -6.26 -19.20 -10.37
N LEU A 334 -5.93 -18.34 -11.34
CA LEU A 334 -4.95 -17.27 -11.17
C LEU A 334 -5.45 -16.21 -10.18
N LYS A 335 -6.73 -15.85 -10.25
CA LYS A 335 -7.37 -14.91 -9.31
C LYS A 335 -7.44 -15.49 -7.89
N GLU A 336 -7.75 -16.78 -7.74
CA GLU A 336 -7.71 -17.46 -6.44
C GLU A 336 -6.29 -17.51 -5.87
N ALA A 337 -5.29 -17.85 -6.68
CA ALA A 337 -3.89 -17.83 -6.27
C ALA A 337 -3.43 -16.44 -5.82
N GLN A 338 -3.87 -15.38 -6.50
CA GLN A 338 -3.58 -14.00 -6.14
C GLN A 338 -4.22 -13.62 -4.79
N MET A 339 -5.50 -13.94 -4.58
CA MET A 339 -6.15 -13.71 -3.28
C MET A 339 -5.46 -14.48 -2.15
N LEU A 340 -4.98 -15.69 -2.41
CA LEU A 340 -4.27 -16.50 -1.43
C LEU A 340 -2.88 -15.92 -1.12
N GLN A 341 -2.18 -15.41 -2.14
CA GLN A 341 -0.93 -14.67 -1.99
C GLN A 341 -1.14 -13.39 -1.16
N GLU A 342 -2.19 -12.62 -1.43
CA GLU A 342 -2.55 -11.42 -0.67
C GLU A 342 -2.91 -11.76 0.78
N ARG A 343 -3.68 -12.84 1.00
CA ARG A 343 -3.99 -13.34 2.35
C ARG A 343 -2.73 -13.76 3.09
N MET A 344 -1.77 -14.41 2.43
CA MET A 344 -0.48 -14.74 3.04
C MET A 344 0.37 -13.51 3.32
N ALA A 345 0.38 -12.51 2.44
CA ALA A 345 1.06 -11.24 2.68
C ALA A 345 0.47 -10.51 3.89
N ASN A 346 -0.86 -10.45 3.99
CA ASN A 346 -1.58 -9.82 5.10
C ASN A 346 -1.40 -10.59 6.43
N MET A 347 -1.40 -11.93 6.38
CA MET A 347 -1.09 -12.75 7.55
C MET A 347 0.39 -12.63 7.96
N GLY A 348 1.31 -12.53 7.00
CA GLY A 348 2.73 -12.30 7.26
C GLY A 348 2.98 -10.97 7.97
N ALA A 349 2.33 -9.90 7.53
CA ALA A 349 2.36 -8.59 8.19
C ALA A 349 1.75 -8.64 9.61
N SER A 350 0.70 -9.43 9.82
CA SER A 350 0.03 -9.57 11.13
C SER A 350 0.79 -10.49 12.10
N LYS A 351 1.54 -11.49 11.61
CA LYS A 351 2.32 -12.42 12.45
C LYS A 351 3.57 -11.78 13.06
N ILE A 352 4.14 -10.76 12.40
CA ILE A 352 5.24 -9.95 12.95
C ILE A 352 4.75 -9.13 14.17
N ARG A 353 3.46 -8.73 14.19
CA ARG A 353 2.84 -8.04 15.33
C ARG A 353 2.57 -8.92 16.56
N LEU A 354 2.48 -10.25 16.41
CA LEU A 354 2.16 -11.17 17.52
C LEU A 354 3.36 -11.98 18.03
N SER A 355 4.40 -12.19 17.22
CA SER A 355 5.59 -12.96 17.62
C SER A 355 6.61 -12.17 18.44
N ALA A 356 6.61 -10.83 18.35
CA ALA A 356 7.41 -9.98 19.24
C ALA A 356 6.90 -9.94 20.70
N ARG A 357 5.75 -10.58 21.00
CA ARG A 357 5.13 -10.57 22.34
C ARG A 357 5.44 -11.81 23.19
N ARG A 358 6.25 -12.77 22.75
CA ARG A 358 6.56 -14.00 23.52
C ARG A 358 8.02 -14.46 23.49
N GLN A 359 8.96 -13.54 23.65
CA GLN A 359 10.28 -13.89 24.20
C GLN A 359 10.55 -13.06 25.46
N SER A 360 9.69 -13.23 26.48
CA SER A 360 10.04 -12.92 27.85
C SER A 360 11.10 -13.92 28.32
N ASN A 361 12.35 -13.64 27.97
CA ASN A 361 13.50 -14.22 28.64
C ASN A 361 13.41 -13.84 30.12
N ARG A 362 12.86 -14.75 30.94
CA ARG A 362 13.20 -14.82 32.37
C ARG A 362 14.72 -15.04 32.43
N LYS A 363 15.49 -13.95 32.50
CA LYS A 363 16.90 -13.98 32.88
C LYS A 363 16.95 -14.34 34.36
N THR A 364 17.00 -15.64 34.64
CA THR A 364 17.57 -16.11 35.89
C THR A 364 19.05 -15.75 35.87
N THR A 365 19.51 -15.14 36.95
CA THR A 365 20.87 -14.69 37.18
C THR A 365 21.83 -15.89 37.09
N PRO A 366 22.93 -15.83 36.31
CA PRO A 366 23.92 -16.90 36.30
C PRO A 366 24.72 -16.82 37.61
N ARG A 367 24.27 -17.56 38.64
CA ARG A 367 25.05 -17.77 39.85
C ARG A 367 25.95 -18.97 39.64
N ASN A 368 27.25 -18.69 39.58
CA ASN A 368 28.33 -19.66 39.58
C ASN A 368 28.14 -20.68 40.72
N LEU A 369 27.71 -21.90 40.39
CA LEU A 369 27.73 -23.02 41.32
C LEU A 369 28.63 -24.12 40.76
N ARG A 370 29.85 -24.09 41.33
CA ARG A 370 30.82 -25.17 41.40
C ARG A 370 30.16 -26.45 41.92
N THR A 371 30.35 -27.53 41.19
CA THR A 371 30.66 -28.90 41.66
C THR A 371 30.06 -29.36 43.01
N SER A 372 29.10 -30.28 42.95
CA SER A 372 29.14 -31.52 43.74
C SER A 372 28.06 -32.49 43.27
N PHE A 373 28.51 -33.68 42.87
CA PHE A 373 27.71 -34.90 42.79
C PHE A 373 27.12 -35.26 44.17
N GLN A 374 25.83 -35.60 44.21
CA GLN A 374 25.17 -36.56 45.12
C GLN A 374 23.66 -36.50 44.78
N ASP A 375 23.09 -37.50 44.11
CA ASP A 375 22.58 -38.77 44.65
C ASP A 375 21.17 -38.63 45.25
N VAL A 376 20.34 -39.66 45.05
CA VAL A 376 18.99 -39.90 45.66
C VAL A 376 17.83 -39.09 45.00
N GLU A 377 17.03 -39.69 44.11
CA GLU A 377 15.88 -40.60 44.34
C GLU A 377 14.61 -39.88 44.81
N GLU A 378 13.48 -40.33 44.24
CA GLU A 378 12.11 -40.28 44.78
C GLU A 378 11.11 -39.24 44.23
N ILE A 379 9.88 -39.75 44.13
CA ILE A 379 8.70 -39.36 43.35
C ILE A 379 7.74 -38.51 44.18
N ALA A 380 7.00 -37.60 43.52
CA ALA A 380 5.58 -37.26 43.80
C ALA A 380 5.09 -36.39 42.62
N ASP A 381 4.30 -36.90 41.67
CA ASP A 381 2.83 -36.89 41.70
C ASP A 381 2.22 -35.94 42.74
N ASP A 382 1.74 -34.79 42.27
CA ASP A 382 0.49 -34.22 42.77
C ASP A 382 -0.11 -33.24 41.75
N ASP A 383 -1.37 -33.54 41.45
CA ASP A 383 -2.33 -32.67 40.78
C ASP A 383 -2.43 -31.33 41.51
N ASP A 384 -2.28 -30.21 40.78
CA ASP A 384 -2.90 -28.97 41.22
C ASP A 384 -3.42 -28.14 40.05
N ALA A 385 -4.74 -28.10 40.04
CA ALA A 385 -5.59 -27.35 39.16
C ALA A 385 -5.53 -25.84 39.45
N GLU A 386 -6.05 -25.07 38.49
CA GLU A 386 -6.64 -23.75 38.72
C GLU A 386 -5.78 -22.67 39.41
N LYS A 387 -4.94 -21.98 38.61
CA LYS A 387 -4.67 -20.54 38.85
C LYS A 387 -4.19 -19.86 37.57
N ASN A 388 -5.14 -19.54 36.68
CA ASN A 388 -4.90 -18.65 35.53
C ASN A 388 -5.88 -17.47 35.53
N ARG A 389 -6.05 -16.85 36.70
CA ARG A 389 -6.68 -15.54 36.86
C ARG A 389 -5.76 -14.65 37.67
N GLY A 390 -5.03 -13.77 36.99
CA GLY A 390 -4.34 -12.67 37.63
C GLY A 390 -2.96 -12.41 37.09
N GLU A 391 -2.87 -11.84 35.88
CA GLU A 391 -1.77 -10.94 35.53
C GLU A 391 -2.16 -10.09 34.31
N GLU A 392 -3.30 -9.41 34.43
CA GLU A 392 -3.67 -8.29 33.56
C GLU A 392 -3.23 -6.97 34.20
N ARG A 393 -2.03 -6.97 34.82
CA ARG A 393 -1.35 -5.73 35.16
C ARG A 393 -0.83 -5.15 33.85
N ARG A 394 -1.65 -4.26 33.32
CA ARG A 394 -1.36 -3.26 32.29
C ARG A 394 0.10 -2.82 32.43
N ASN A 395 0.96 -3.35 31.56
CA ASN A 395 2.21 -2.71 31.23
C ASN A 395 1.84 -1.43 30.50
N GLU A 396 1.62 -0.36 31.25
CA GLU A 396 1.72 1.01 30.78
C GLU A 396 3.18 1.19 30.38
N LYS A 397 3.53 0.67 29.19
CA LYS A 397 4.78 1.01 28.52
C LYS A 397 4.82 2.53 28.48
N SER A 398 5.87 3.10 29.04
CA SER A 398 6.01 4.55 29.09
C SER A 398 5.94 5.08 27.65
N ALA A 399 5.39 6.28 27.44
CA ALA A 399 5.30 6.85 26.09
C ALA A 399 6.66 6.88 25.37
N VAL A 400 7.76 6.98 26.13
CA VAL A 400 9.14 6.92 25.66
C VAL A 400 9.50 5.54 25.08
N ASP A 401 8.97 4.46 25.65
CA ASP A 401 9.20 3.10 25.11
C ASP A 401 8.45 2.89 23.79
N VAL A 402 7.28 3.53 23.62
CA VAL A 402 6.49 3.43 22.39
C VAL A 402 7.18 4.15 21.23
N THR A 403 7.77 5.33 21.49
CA THR A 403 8.52 6.08 20.46
C THR A 403 9.78 5.33 20.03
N HIS A 404 10.53 4.77 20.98
CA HIS A 404 11.73 3.99 20.68
C HIS A 404 11.40 2.70 19.90
N ASP A 405 10.35 1.98 20.31
CA ASP A 405 9.88 0.78 19.59
C ASP A 405 9.51 1.11 18.12
N LEU A 406 8.92 2.29 17.88
CA LEU A 406 8.55 2.77 16.55
C LEU A 406 9.77 3.13 15.70
N GLU A 407 10.76 3.81 16.29
CA GLU A 407 12.04 4.13 15.63
C GLU A 407 12.80 2.88 15.21
N VAL A 408 12.93 1.91 16.12
CA VAL A 408 13.58 0.61 15.83
C VAL A 408 12.84 -0.13 14.71
N ALA A 409 11.50 -0.14 14.74
CA ALA A 409 10.69 -0.77 13.70
C ALA A 409 10.85 -0.07 12.33
N LYS A 410 10.92 1.26 12.31
CA LYS A 410 11.13 2.03 11.09
C LYS A 410 12.51 1.79 10.49
N MET A 411 13.56 1.80 11.31
CA MET A 411 14.92 1.53 10.87
C MET A 411 15.05 0.11 10.29
N ALA A 412 14.44 -0.90 10.94
CA ALA A 412 14.36 -2.26 10.40
C ALA A 412 13.64 -2.34 9.03
N ALA A 413 12.56 -1.57 8.85
CA ALA A 413 11.83 -1.51 7.57
C ALA A 413 12.69 -0.92 6.44
N PHE A 414 13.49 0.11 6.71
CA PHE A 414 14.43 0.66 5.75
C PHE A 414 15.52 -0.34 5.36
N ARG A 415 16.08 -1.08 6.33
CA ARG A 415 17.03 -2.17 6.06
C ARG A 415 16.44 -3.23 5.14
N ASP A 416 15.22 -3.68 5.42
CA ASP A 416 14.53 -4.69 4.60
C ASP A 416 14.22 -4.21 3.18
N LEU A 417 13.80 -2.94 3.04
CA LEU A 417 13.55 -2.32 1.73
C LEU A 417 14.81 -2.29 0.89
N ARG A 418 15.92 -1.77 1.45
CA ARG A 418 17.21 -1.70 0.76
C ARG A 418 17.79 -3.07 0.46
N LEU A 419 17.62 -4.04 1.36
CA LEU A 419 18.06 -5.41 1.11
C LEU A 419 17.35 -6.03 -0.10
N LYS A 420 16.04 -5.78 -0.27
CA LYS A 420 15.28 -6.24 -1.44
C LYS A 420 15.79 -5.61 -2.75
N GLU A 421 16.12 -4.32 -2.73
CA GLU A 421 16.72 -3.64 -3.89
C GLU A 421 18.08 -4.25 -4.28
N LEU A 422 18.97 -4.45 -3.31
CA LEU A 422 20.31 -4.97 -3.58
C LEU A 422 20.35 -6.47 -3.92
N ARG A 423 19.30 -7.25 -3.61
CA ARG A 423 19.23 -8.68 -3.97
C ARG A 423 19.27 -8.90 -5.48
N GLN A 424 18.78 -7.94 -6.28
CA GLN A 424 18.72 -8.05 -7.73
C GLN A 424 19.97 -7.54 -8.44
N LEU A 425 20.87 -6.85 -7.72
CA LEU A 425 22.04 -6.24 -8.31
C LEU A 425 23.13 -7.25 -8.65
N LYS A 426 23.73 -7.08 -9.82
CA LYS A 426 24.90 -7.86 -10.24
C LYS A 426 26.16 -7.30 -9.54
N LYS A 427 27.24 -8.08 -9.60
CA LYS A 427 28.53 -7.70 -8.98
C LYS A 427 29.01 -6.31 -9.38
N GLN A 428 28.95 -5.97 -10.67
CA GLN A 428 29.39 -4.67 -11.20
C GLN A 428 28.56 -3.51 -10.62
N ASP A 429 27.25 -3.68 -10.53
CA ASP A 429 26.36 -2.66 -9.93
C ASP A 429 26.60 -2.52 -8.42
N MET A 430 26.93 -3.62 -7.75
CA MET A 430 27.32 -3.59 -6.33
C MET A 430 28.64 -2.87 -6.09
N GLU A 431 29.65 -3.04 -6.96
CA GLU A 431 30.91 -2.29 -6.87
C GLU A 431 30.67 -0.78 -7.08
N ALA A 432 29.80 -0.40 -8.03
CA ALA A 432 29.40 0.99 -8.22
C ALA A 432 28.62 1.54 -7.00
N ALA A 433 27.74 0.74 -6.40
CA ALA A 433 27.05 1.12 -5.17
C ALA A 433 28.04 1.32 -4.02
N CYS A 434 29.02 0.42 -3.84
CA CYS A 434 30.07 0.57 -2.82
C CYS A 434 30.88 1.86 -3.02
N ALA A 435 31.29 2.14 -4.27
CA ALA A 435 32.02 3.37 -4.61
C ALA A 435 31.20 4.63 -4.31
N LYS A 436 29.88 4.61 -4.58
CA LYS A 436 28.98 5.73 -4.25
C LYS A 436 28.90 5.98 -2.75
N GLU A 437 28.91 4.93 -1.94
CA GLU A 437 28.87 5.04 -0.47
C GLU A 437 30.25 5.22 0.16
N GLY A 438 31.33 5.29 -0.63
CA GLY A 438 32.68 5.45 -0.12
C GLY A 438 33.22 4.23 0.63
N ILE A 439 32.67 3.04 0.39
CA ILE A 439 33.15 1.78 1.00
C ILE A 439 33.89 0.92 -0.04
N SER A 440 34.88 0.16 0.41
CA SER A 440 35.61 -0.78 -0.44
C SER A 440 34.83 -2.08 -0.62
N TYR A 441 34.72 -2.58 -1.85
CA TYR A 441 34.13 -3.88 -2.14
C TYR A 441 35.03 -5.02 -1.65
N ILE A 442 34.56 -5.82 -0.68
CA ILE A 442 35.32 -6.98 -0.14
C ILE A 442 34.72 -8.31 -0.60
N LYS A 443 33.47 -8.59 -0.22
CA LYS A 443 32.68 -9.76 -0.61
C LYS A 443 31.27 -9.32 -0.93
N LEU A 444 30.61 -9.97 -1.89
CA LEU A 444 29.28 -9.55 -2.36
C LEU A 444 28.26 -9.43 -1.22
N GLU A 445 28.14 -10.42 -0.35
CA GLU A 445 27.16 -10.41 0.74
C GLU A 445 27.51 -9.41 1.86
N GLN A 446 28.80 -9.25 2.19
CA GLN A 446 29.25 -8.23 3.15
C GLN A 446 28.99 -6.82 2.59
N ALA A 447 29.38 -6.58 1.34
CA ALA A 447 29.13 -5.32 0.65
C ALA A 447 27.63 -5.00 0.56
N LYS A 448 26.77 -6.00 0.35
CA LYS A 448 25.31 -5.80 0.40
C LYS A 448 24.87 -5.36 1.80
N ALA A 449 25.32 -6.02 2.85
CA ALA A 449 24.96 -5.67 4.22
C ALA A 449 25.41 -4.25 4.58
N ASP A 450 26.67 -3.90 4.27
CA ASP A 450 27.25 -2.58 4.57
C ASP A 450 26.51 -1.47 3.79
N VAL A 451 26.23 -1.68 2.50
CA VAL A 451 25.45 -0.70 1.69
C VAL A 451 24.01 -0.59 2.19
N VAL A 452 23.38 -1.69 2.63
CA VAL A 452 22.03 -1.65 3.21
C VAL A 452 22.02 -0.81 4.48
N GLU A 453 22.98 -1.01 5.37
CA GLU A 453 23.05 -0.27 6.63
C GLU A 453 23.26 1.23 6.38
N ILE A 454 24.23 1.61 5.55
CA ILE A 454 24.53 3.02 5.25
C ILE A 454 23.37 3.72 4.52
N LYS A 455 22.62 3.01 3.67
CA LYS A 455 21.42 3.58 3.01
C LYS A 455 20.24 3.67 3.97
N ALA A 456 20.01 2.64 4.79
CA ALA A 456 18.92 2.63 5.75
C ALA A 456 19.09 3.72 6.81
N ASP A 457 20.32 3.96 7.28
CA ASP A 457 20.61 5.03 8.24
C ASP A 457 20.32 6.41 7.64
N ARG A 458 20.71 6.65 6.37
CA ARG A 458 20.39 7.92 5.68
C ARG A 458 18.89 8.12 5.44
N ASP A 459 18.17 7.06 5.05
CA ASP A 459 16.72 7.12 4.90
C ASP A 459 16.03 7.39 6.25
N PHE A 460 16.55 6.80 7.33
CA PHE A 460 16.06 7.02 8.68
C PHE A 460 16.33 8.45 9.18
N ASP A 461 17.52 9.00 8.95
CA ASP A 461 17.84 10.39 9.26
C ASP A 461 16.96 11.38 8.50
N ALA A 462 16.65 11.08 7.23
CA ALA A 462 15.72 11.88 6.43
C ALA A 462 14.30 11.82 7.00
N TRP A 463 13.85 10.64 7.40
CA TRP A 463 12.55 10.43 8.04
C TRP A 463 12.45 11.14 9.40
N LEU A 464 13.52 11.15 10.21
CA LEU A 464 13.54 11.90 11.47
C LEU A 464 13.37 13.41 11.22
N LYS A 465 14.07 13.97 10.22
CA LYS A 465 13.90 15.38 9.86
C LYS A 465 12.48 15.71 9.37
N GLU A 466 11.86 14.80 8.62
CA GLU A 466 10.47 14.95 8.18
C GLU A 466 9.49 14.90 9.37
N LYS A 467 9.74 14.00 10.32
CA LYS A 467 8.96 13.88 11.55
C LYS A 467 9.08 15.14 12.41
N ASP A 468 10.29 15.68 12.59
CA ASP A 468 10.52 16.91 13.36
C ASP A 468 9.77 18.10 12.73
N LEU A 469 9.76 18.21 11.40
CA LEU A 469 9.01 19.24 10.68
C LEU A 469 7.49 19.08 10.86
N ALA A 470 6.97 17.85 10.82
CA ALA A 470 5.55 17.59 11.04
C ALA A 470 5.13 17.96 12.47
N GLU A 471 5.97 17.66 13.47
CA GLU A 471 5.71 18.04 14.87
C GLU A 471 5.80 19.56 15.09
N GLU A 472 6.61 20.28 14.31
CA GLU A 472 6.67 21.74 14.33
C GLU A 472 5.41 22.37 13.71
N GLU A 473 4.93 21.85 12.57
CA GLU A 473 3.68 22.28 11.92
C GLU A 473 2.45 22.06 12.83
N ASP A 474 2.39 20.91 13.53
CA ASP A 474 1.32 20.62 14.50
C ASP A 474 1.35 21.58 15.71
N ARG A 475 2.54 21.98 16.17
CA ARG A 475 2.66 22.96 17.26
C ARG A 475 2.19 24.35 16.84
N ASP A 476 2.50 24.77 15.62
CA ASP A 476 2.09 26.06 15.08
C ASP A 476 0.56 26.15 14.92
N LEU A 477 -0.08 25.04 14.53
CA LEU A 477 -1.54 24.94 14.44
C LEU A 477 -2.23 25.09 15.81
N HIS A 478 -1.63 24.53 16.87
CA HIS A 478 -2.17 24.66 18.23
C HIS A 478 -1.93 26.04 18.86
N TYR A 479 -0.90 26.76 18.42
CA TYR A 479 -0.66 28.13 18.90
C TYR A 479 -1.67 29.13 18.33
N ALA A 480 -2.19 28.90 17.11
CA ALA A 480 -3.15 29.78 16.46
C ALA A 480 -4.58 29.73 17.07
N THR A 481 -4.95 28.65 17.77
CA THR A 481 -6.29 28.51 18.37
C THR A 481 -6.37 28.95 19.83
N SER A 482 -5.26 29.36 20.45
CA SER A 482 -5.21 29.82 21.85
C SER A 482 -5.23 31.35 21.98
N THR A 483 -5.92 32.05 21.09
CA THR A 483 -6.20 33.48 21.28
C THR A 483 -7.27 33.65 22.35
N GLU A 484 -6.81 34.10 23.52
CA GLU A 484 -7.53 34.77 24.62
C GLU A 484 -9.06 34.79 24.50
N GLU A 485 -9.71 33.92 25.27
CA GLU A 485 -10.99 34.27 25.90
C GLU A 485 -10.69 35.47 26.83
N VAL A 486 -10.85 36.69 26.30
CA VAL A 486 -10.82 37.92 27.10
C VAL A 486 -12.12 37.92 27.91
N ASP A 487 -12.00 37.64 29.20
CA ASP A 487 -13.09 37.81 30.16
C ASP A 487 -13.56 39.28 30.18
N ASP A 488 -14.69 39.56 29.51
CA ASP A 488 -15.42 40.81 29.66
C ASP A 488 -16.10 40.84 31.05
N ALA A 489 -15.61 41.71 31.94
CA ALA A 489 -16.17 42.03 33.25
C ALA A 489 -16.72 43.46 33.33
#